data_AF-A0A0V0XLP7-F1
#
_entry.id   AF-A0A0V0XLP7-F1
#
_cell.length_a   1.000
_cell.length_b   1.000
_cell.length_c   1.000
_cell.angle_alpha   90.00
_cell.angle_beta   90.00
_cell.angle_gamma   90.00
#
_symmetry.space_group_name_H-M   'P 1'
#
loop_
_entity.id
_entity.type
_entity.pdbx_description
1 polymer ?
#
loop_
_entity_poly.entity_id
_entity_poly.type
_entity_poly.pdbx_seq_one_letter_code
_entity_poly.pdbx_strand_id
1 'polypeptide(L)'
;MDSEVKKKLVETFLDLEQIEINLFRSKHLIPGIPDSPRVYGGQIIGQALTAAQLTTSDNFHPHSLHCYFLSGADKNLPLVYHVDKIRDGRSFCNRFVKAVQNGVAVFTSEISFHKEEAESINHQTQMPDVPSPDELDKIVLMKK
;
A
#
# COMPACT_ATOMS: atom_id res chain seq x y z
N MET A 1 -13.08 13.43 -8.40
CA MET A 1 -13.37 11.99 -8.53
C MET A 1 -14.65 11.72 -7.77
N ASP A 2 -15.59 11.02 -8.41
CA ASP A 2 -16.87 10.68 -7.81
C ASP A 2 -16.69 9.89 -6.50
N SER A 3 -17.48 10.21 -5.48
CA SER A 3 -17.34 9.63 -4.14
C SER A 3 -17.61 8.12 -4.15
N GLU A 4 -18.50 7.67 -5.03
CA GLU A 4 -18.79 6.26 -5.24
C GLU A 4 -17.61 5.50 -5.85
N VAL A 5 -16.92 6.10 -6.83
CA VAL A 5 -15.72 5.52 -7.45
C VAL A 5 -14.61 5.37 -6.42
N LYS A 6 -14.37 6.40 -5.60
CA LYS A 6 -13.35 6.34 -4.54
C LYS A 6 -13.64 5.21 -3.55
N LYS A 7 -14.91 5.07 -3.14
CA LYS A 7 -15.34 3.99 -2.23
C LYS A 7 -15.07 2.62 -2.84
N LYS A 8 -15.48 2.39 -4.09
CA LYS A 8 -15.23 1.12 -4.81
C LYS A 8 -13.74 0.80 -4.91
N LEU A 9 -12.90 1.80 -5.18
CA LEU A 9 -11.44 1.60 -5.25
C LEU A 9 -10.86 1.18 -3.90
N VAL A 10 -11.25 1.85 -2.81
CA VAL A 10 -10.80 1.48 -1.47
C VAL A 10 -11.25 0.06 -1.11
N GLU A 11 -12.54 -0.24 -1.31
CA GLU A 11 -13.12 -1.57 -1.05
C GLU A 11 -12.43 -2.68 -1.86
N THR A 12 -12.08 -2.40 -3.12
CA THR A 12 -11.46 -3.39 -4.00
C THR A 12 -9.97 -3.59 -3.72
N PHE A 13 -9.23 -2.50 -3.50
CA PHE A 13 -7.76 -2.56 -3.49
C PHE A 13 -7.17 -2.57 -2.08
N LEU A 14 -7.75 -1.83 -1.14
CA LEU A 14 -7.12 -1.50 0.14
C LEU A 14 -7.84 -2.10 1.35
N ASP A 15 -9.07 -2.58 1.19
CA ASP A 15 -9.86 -3.12 2.28
C ASP A 15 -9.25 -4.42 2.83
N LEU A 16 -9.09 -4.44 4.14
CA LEU A 16 -8.49 -5.52 4.91
C LEU A 16 -9.48 -5.97 5.98
N GLU A 17 -9.47 -7.26 6.25
CA GLU A 17 -10.10 -7.83 7.43
C GLU A 17 -9.06 -7.90 8.55
N GLN A 18 -9.36 -7.33 9.72
CA GLN A 18 -8.52 -7.54 10.89
C GLN A 18 -8.87 -8.89 11.53
N ILE A 19 -7.88 -9.77 11.62
CA ILE A 19 -8.03 -11.10 12.24
C ILE A 19 -7.66 -11.03 13.72
N GLU A 20 -6.62 -10.27 14.05
CA GLU A 20 -6.12 -10.11 15.42
C GLU A 20 -5.40 -8.75 15.55
N ILE A 21 -4.98 -8.38 16.75
CA ILE A 21 -4.09 -7.24 16.97
C ILE A 21 -2.85 -7.39 16.08
N ASN A 22 -2.63 -6.38 15.24
CA ASN A 22 -1.53 -6.31 14.27
C ASN A 22 -1.52 -7.41 13.19
N LEU A 23 -2.66 -8.08 12.97
CA LEU A 23 -2.79 -9.14 11.97
C LEU A 23 -3.99 -8.88 11.06
N PHE A 24 -3.72 -8.76 9.77
CA PHE A 24 -4.73 -8.39 8.77
C PHE A 24 -4.73 -9.37 7.60
N ARG A 25 -5.87 -9.54 6.93
CA ARG A 25 -6.06 -10.41 5.77
C ARG A 25 -6.69 -9.66 4.62
N SER A 26 -6.15 -9.87 3.43
CA SER A 26 -6.73 -9.36 2.18
C SER A 26 -8.13 -9.94 1.95
N LYS A 27 -9.10 -9.10 1.62
CA LYS A 27 -10.44 -9.54 1.18
C LYS A 27 -10.49 -9.82 -0.32
N HIS A 28 -9.84 -8.98 -1.10
CA HIS A 28 -9.78 -9.07 -2.56
C HIS A 28 -8.34 -8.93 -3.03
N LEU A 29 -7.97 -9.73 -4.02
CA LEU A 29 -6.67 -9.70 -4.68
C LEU A 29 -6.88 -9.74 -6.19
N ILE A 30 -6.24 -8.81 -6.90
CA ILE A 30 -6.36 -8.70 -8.35
C ILE A 30 -5.03 -9.05 -9.04
N PRO A 31 -5.07 -9.61 -10.25
CA PRO A 31 -3.85 -9.89 -10.99
C PRO A 31 -3.23 -8.61 -11.56
N GLY A 32 -1.90 -8.56 -11.63
CA GLY A 32 -1.19 -7.41 -12.19
C GLY A 32 -1.33 -7.24 -13.71
N ILE A 33 -1.63 -8.33 -14.42
CA ILE A 33 -1.95 -8.37 -15.86
C ILE A 33 -3.03 -9.44 -16.07
N PRO A 34 -3.81 -9.38 -17.17
CA PRO A 34 -4.81 -10.40 -17.49
C PRO A 34 -4.24 -11.82 -17.40
N ASP A 35 -5.01 -12.73 -16.80
CA ASP A 35 -4.70 -14.17 -16.62
C ASP A 35 -3.45 -14.51 -15.80
N SER A 36 -2.74 -13.53 -15.25
CA SER A 36 -1.63 -13.80 -14.35
C SER A 36 -2.13 -14.46 -13.06
N PRO A 37 -1.45 -15.51 -12.55
CA PRO A 37 -1.74 -16.04 -11.22
C PRO A 37 -1.23 -15.11 -10.12
N ARG A 38 -0.43 -14.09 -10.45
CA ARG A 38 0.25 -13.23 -9.49
C ARG A 38 -0.54 -11.97 -9.17
N VAL A 39 -0.64 -11.66 -7.88
CA VAL A 39 -1.22 -10.42 -7.37
C VAL A 39 -0.47 -9.20 -7.92
N TYR A 40 -1.20 -8.13 -8.22
CA TYR A 40 -0.64 -6.84 -8.55
C TYR A 40 0.22 -6.27 -7.40
N GLY A 41 1.51 -6.01 -7.66
CA GLY A 41 2.44 -5.55 -6.62
C GLY A 41 2.03 -4.24 -5.95
N GLY A 42 1.41 -3.31 -6.68
CA GLY A 42 0.89 -2.07 -6.10
C GLY A 42 -0.21 -2.29 -5.07
N GLN A 43 -1.03 -3.33 -5.26
CA GLN A 43 -2.03 -3.73 -4.26
C GLN A 43 -1.37 -4.26 -2.99
N ILE A 44 -0.31 -5.07 -3.12
CA ILE A 44 0.43 -5.60 -1.97
C ILE A 44 1.02 -4.47 -1.13
N ILE A 45 1.65 -3.48 -1.79
CA ILE A 45 2.21 -2.29 -1.12
C ILE A 45 1.11 -1.47 -0.45
N GLY A 46 0.02 -1.20 -1.17
CA GLY A 46 -1.11 -0.43 -0.64
C GLY A 46 -1.73 -1.06 0.60
N GLN A 47 -2.00 -2.37 0.55
CA GLN A 47 -2.52 -3.12 1.69
C GLN A 47 -1.52 -3.18 2.85
N ALA A 48 -0.22 -3.36 2.58
CA ALA A 48 0.80 -3.33 3.64
C ALA A 48 0.84 -1.97 4.36
N LEU A 49 0.74 -0.88 3.60
CA LEU A 49 0.66 0.47 4.14
C LEU A 49 -0.63 0.69 4.96
N THR A 50 -1.77 0.21 4.46
CA THR A 50 -3.04 0.24 5.20
C THR A 50 -2.93 -0.53 6.51
N ALA A 51 -2.41 -1.76 6.49
CA ALA A 51 -2.19 -2.58 7.69
C ALA A 51 -1.30 -1.84 8.71
N ALA A 52 -0.20 -1.24 8.26
CA ALA A 52 0.68 -0.47 9.13
C ALA A 52 -0.03 0.76 9.73
N GLN A 53 -0.76 1.54 8.92
CA GLN A 53 -1.49 2.72 9.39
C GLN A 53 -2.55 2.36 10.44
N LEU A 54 -3.25 1.22 10.29
CA LEU A 54 -4.25 0.75 11.26
C LEU A 54 -3.65 0.41 12.64
N THR A 55 -2.33 0.24 12.74
CA THR A 55 -1.61 0.01 14.01
C THR A 55 -0.94 1.27 14.56
N THR A 56 -1.24 2.42 13.96
CA THR A 56 -0.61 3.71 14.22
C THR A 56 -1.68 4.73 14.59
N SER A 57 -1.34 5.65 15.51
CA SER A 57 -2.26 6.71 15.93
C SER A 57 -2.55 7.68 14.78
N ASP A 58 -3.76 8.24 14.72
CA ASP A 58 -4.26 9.06 13.60
C ASP A 58 -3.44 10.32 13.31
N ASN A 59 -2.65 10.79 14.28
CA ASN A 59 -1.75 11.95 14.14
C ASN A 59 -0.41 11.64 13.48
N PHE A 60 -0.17 10.39 13.09
CA PHE A 60 1.03 9.97 12.37
C PHE A 60 0.68 9.60 10.93
N HIS A 61 1.41 10.17 9.99
CA HIS A 61 1.24 9.94 8.56
C HIS A 61 2.49 9.31 7.95
N PRO A 62 2.34 8.40 6.97
CA PRO A 62 3.48 7.76 6.34
C PRO A 62 4.26 8.78 5.53
N HIS A 63 5.59 8.80 5.70
CA HIS A 63 6.47 9.70 4.93
C HIS A 63 7.53 8.94 4.13
N SER A 64 7.79 7.67 4.47
CA SER A 64 8.63 6.80 3.66
C SER A 64 8.24 5.34 3.85
N LEU A 65 8.52 4.54 2.83
CA LEU A 65 8.51 3.09 2.92
C LEU A 65 9.64 2.48 2.09
N HIS A 66 10.14 1.35 2.55
CA HIS A 66 11.06 0.50 1.80
C HIS A 66 10.50 -0.91 1.81
N CYS A 67 10.53 -1.59 0.67
CA CYS A 67 9.94 -2.93 0.57
C CYS A 67 10.71 -3.85 -0.37
N TYR A 68 10.52 -5.15 -0.19
CA TYR A 68 11.06 -6.21 -1.03
C TYR A 68 9.97 -7.19 -1.40
N PHE A 69 9.88 -7.52 -2.69
CA PHE A 69 9.11 -8.66 -3.18
C PHE A 69 10.01 -9.90 -3.14
N LEU A 70 9.66 -10.86 -2.29
CA LEU A 70 10.46 -12.07 -2.07
C LEU A 70 10.02 -13.20 -3.00
N SER A 71 8.72 -13.30 -3.26
CA SER A 71 8.13 -14.26 -4.20
C SER A 71 6.78 -13.76 -4.69
N GLY A 72 6.26 -14.36 -5.77
CA GLY A 72 4.97 -13.96 -6.33
C GLY A 72 3.80 -14.45 -5.49
N ALA A 73 2.97 -13.53 -4.99
CA ALA A 73 1.74 -13.89 -4.28
C ALA A 73 0.69 -14.50 -5.24
N ASP A 74 0.02 -15.58 -4.83
CA ASP A 74 -1.08 -16.22 -5.58
C ASP A 74 -2.39 -15.44 -5.36
N LYS A 75 -3.03 -14.98 -6.43
CA LYS A 75 -4.28 -14.20 -6.33
C LYS A 75 -5.47 -14.99 -5.80
N ASN A 76 -5.43 -16.32 -5.85
CA ASN A 76 -6.54 -17.17 -5.43
C ASN A 76 -6.45 -17.56 -3.95
N LEU A 77 -5.38 -17.16 -3.25
CA LEU A 77 -5.18 -17.42 -1.82
C LEU A 77 -5.15 -16.09 -1.06
N PRO A 78 -5.74 -15.99 0.14
CA PRO A 78 -5.65 -14.77 0.93
C PRO A 78 -4.20 -14.47 1.30
N LEU A 79 -3.85 -13.19 1.29
CA LEU A 79 -2.56 -12.68 1.75
C LEU A 79 -2.72 -12.11 3.16
N VAL A 80 -1.88 -12.59 4.08
CA VAL A 80 -1.93 -12.21 5.50
C VAL A 80 -0.78 -11.26 5.82
N TYR A 81 -1.10 -10.10 6.39
CA TYR A 81 -0.16 -9.06 6.76
C TYR A 81 0.04 -9.05 8.27
N HIS A 82 1.25 -9.39 8.69
CA HIS A 82 1.72 -9.27 10.07
C HIS A 82 2.41 -7.92 10.25
N VAL A 83 2.03 -7.17 11.26
CA VAL A 83 2.62 -5.86 11.56
C VAL A 83 3.38 -5.92 12.89
N ASP A 84 4.68 -5.66 12.84
CA ASP A 84 5.52 -5.49 14.02
C ASP A 84 5.69 -4.00 14.31
N LYS A 85 5.36 -3.59 15.54
CA LYS A 85 5.56 -2.22 16.03
C LYS A 85 7.01 -2.03 16.47
N ILE A 86 7.88 -1.68 15.53
CA ILE A 86 9.32 -1.54 15.78
C ILE A 86 9.61 -0.41 16.78
N ARG A 87 8.92 0.72 16.65
CA ARG A 87 9.10 1.87 17.54
C ARG A 87 7.87 2.77 17.54
N ASP A 88 7.49 3.25 18.72
CA ASP A 88 6.58 4.38 18.91
C ASP A 88 7.32 5.50 19.65
N GLY A 89 7.79 6.49 18.90
CA GLY A 89 8.46 7.67 19.44
C GLY A 89 7.51 8.86 19.61
N ARG A 90 8.07 9.99 20.05
CA ARG A 90 7.31 11.24 20.18
C ARG A 90 6.82 11.79 18.83
N SER A 91 7.73 11.83 17.85
CA SER A 91 7.50 12.41 16.52
C SER A 91 7.50 11.39 15.39
N PHE A 92 8.19 10.24 15.57
CA PHE A 92 8.27 9.17 14.58
C PHE A 92 7.78 7.85 15.15
N CYS A 93 7.14 7.03 14.31
CA CYS A 93 6.92 5.62 14.61
C CYS A 93 7.23 4.76 13.38
N ASN A 94 7.73 3.54 13.63
CA ASN A 94 8.12 2.60 12.59
C ASN A 94 7.29 1.33 12.71
N ARG A 95 6.90 0.80 11.56
CA ARG A 95 6.23 -0.50 11.41
C ARG A 95 7.02 -1.36 10.45
N PHE A 96 7.20 -2.62 10.81
CA PHE A 96 7.65 -3.64 9.87
C PHE A 96 6.45 -4.50 9.51
N VAL A 97 6.22 -4.72 8.22
CA VAL A 97 5.10 -5.49 7.70
C VAL A 97 5.63 -6.67 6.93
N LYS A 98 5.15 -7.86 7.25
CA LYS A 98 5.44 -9.10 6.54
C LYS A 98 4.15 -9.66 5.97
N ALA A 99 4.07 -9.77 4.64
CA ALA A 99 2.95 -10.42 3.97
C ALA A 99 3.28 -11.89 3.71
N VAL A 100 2.36 -12.79 4.08
CA VAL A 100 2.57 -14.24 4.13
C VAL A 100 1.45 -14.96 3.39
N GLN A 101 1.83 -15.97 2.60
CA GLN A 101 0.93 -16.95 2.00
C GLN A 101 1.48 -18.36 2.24
N ASN A 102 0.61 -19.30 2.62
CA ASN A 102 0.98 -20.70 2.93
C ASN A 102 2.18 -20.82 3.90
N GLY A 103 2.27 -19.92 4.87
CA GLY A 103 3.38 -19.87 5.84
C GLY A 103 4.70 -19.31 5.29
N VAL A 104 4.75 -18.87 4.03
CA VAL A 104 5.95 -18.31 3.40
C VAL A 104 5.78 -16.80 3.21
N ALA A 105 6.81 -16.04 3.57
CA ALA A 105 6.84 -14.60 3.33
C ALA A 105 6.99 -14.32 1.82
N VAL A 106 6.05 -13.57 1.26
CA VAL A 106 6.06 -13.16 -0.16
C VAL A 106 6.49 -11.71 -0.34
N PHE A 107 6.34 -10.90 0.70
CA PHE A 107 6.66 -9.48 0.69
C PHE A 107 7.02 -9.00 2.10
N THR A 108 7.96 -8.06 2.18
CA THR A 108 8.28 -7.34 3.42
C THR A 108 8.34 -5.84 3.15
N SER A 109 7.97 -5.04 4.15
CA SER A 109 8.11 -3.59 4.11
C SER A 109 8.47 -3.03 5.47
N GLU A 110 9.34 -2.04 5.51
CA GLU A 110 9.49 -1.15 6.66
C GLU A 110 8.90 0.21 6.30
N ILE A 111 8.07 0.75 7.18
CA ILE A 111 7.26 1.93 6.94
C ILE A 111 7.46 2.89 8.11
N SER A 112 7.86 4.12 7.79
CA SER A 112 8.08 5.18 8.76
C SER A 112 6.95 6.20 8.68
N PHE A 113 6.45 6.57 9.84
CA PHE A 113 5.41 7.57 10.02
C PHE A 113 5.94 8.72 10.87
N HIS A 114 5.45 9.92 10.58
CA HIS A 114 5.84 11.15 11.24
C HIS A 114 4.59 11.96 11.55
N LYS A 115 4.62 12.68 12.67
CA LYS A 115 3.56 13.64 13.01
C LYS A 115 3.77 14.93 12.23
N GLU A 116 2.67 15.59 11.88
CA GLU A 116 2.75 16.93 11.33
C GLU A 116 3.47 17.90 12.30
N GLU A 117 4.39 18.70 11.75
CA GLU A 117 5.16 19.69 12.50
C GLU A 117 4.75 21.11 12.06
N ALA A 118 4.62 22.03 13.02
CA ALA A 118 4.10 23.38 12.79
C ALA A 118 5.04 24.26 11.94
N GLU A 119 6.35 24.01 12.00
CA GLU A 119 7.36 24.76 11.27
C GLU A 119 8.18 23.80 10.40
N SER A 120 8.18 24.03 9.09
CA SER A 120 8.99 23.26 8.16
C SER A 120 9.51 24.13 7.02
N ILE A 121 10.72 23.82 6.55
CA ILE A 121 11.26 24.39 5.32
C ILE A 121 10.56 23.66 4.17
N ASN A 122 9.80 24.39 3.37
CA ASN A 122 9.13 23.84 2.20
C ASN A 122 9.82 24.30 0.92
N HIS A 123 10.38 23.36 0.18
CA HIS A 123 10.91 23.57 -1.16
C HIS A 123 10.75 22.29 -1.98
N GLN A 124 10.57 22.44 -3.28
CA GLN A 124 10.53 21.34 -4.24
C GLN A 124 11.11 21.80 -5.57
N THR A 125 11.51 20.86 -6.42
CA THR A 125 11.84 21.18 -7.81
C THR A 125 10.59 21.64 -8.56
N GLN A 126 10.80 22.47 -9.57
CA GLN A 126 9.71 22.87 -10.47
C GLN A 126 9.23 21.66 -11.28
N MET A 127 7.90 21.51 -11.41
CA MET A 127 7.32 20.50 -12.30
C MET A 127 7.78 20.77 -13.74
N PRO A 128 8.22 19.74 -14.49
CA PRO A 128 8.62 19.92 -15.89
C PRO A 128 7.43 20.34 -16.76
N ASP A 129 7.72 21.07 -17.83
CA ASP A 129 6.72 21.43 -18.84
C ASP A 129 6.38 20.21 -19.71
N VAL A 130 5.15 19.71 -19.57
CA VAL A 130 4.64 18.52 -20.24
C VAL A 130 3.20 18.76 -20.71
N PRO A 131 2.73 18.08 -21.78
CA PRO A 131 1.35 18.22 -22.24
C PRO A 131 0.34 17.95 -21.12
N SER A 132 -0.80 18.64 -21.20
CA SER A 132 -1.93 18.39 -20.30
C SER A 132 -2.53 16.99 -20.54
N PRO A 133 -3.18 16.38 -19.54
CA PRO A 133 -3.80 15.07 -19.71
C PRO A 133 -4.82 14.98 -20.85
N ASP A 134 -5.48 16.08 -21.22
CA ASP A 134 -6.47 16.13 -22.31
C ASP A 134 -5.84 16.10 -23.71
N GLU A 135 -4.55 16.43 -23.81
CA GLU A 135 -3.76 16.40 -25.05
C GLU A 135 -3.10 15.04 -25.30
N LEU A 136 -3.16 14.13 -24.33
CA LEU A 136 -2.58 12.80 -24.44
C LEU A 136 -3.57 11.80 -25.03
N ASP A 137 -3.07 10.90 -25.88
CA ASP A 137 -3.84 9.74 -26.31
C ASP A 137 -4.20 8.87 -25.12
N LYS A 138 -5.45 8.40 -25.08
CA LYS A 138 -5.88 7.44 -24.06
C LYS A 138 -5.10 6.15 -24.22
N ILE A 139 -4.63 5.61 -23.10
CA ILE A 139 -3.98 4.28 -23.08
C ILE A 139 -4.98 3.26 -23.63
N VAL A 140 -4.70 2.73 -24.82
CA VAL A 140 -5.34 1.52 -25.32
C VAL A 140 -4.62 0.36 -24.63
N LEU A 141 -5.25 -0.22 -23.61
CA LEU A 141 -4.75 -1.45 -22.99
C LEU A 141 -4.53 -2.47 -24.11
N MET A 142 -3.27 -2.87 -24.32
CA MET A 142 -2.92 -3.82 -25.37
C MET A 142 -3.75 -5.09 -25.18
N LYS A 143 -4.75 -5.29 -26.05
CA LYS A 143 -5.42 -6.58 -26.20
C LYS A 143 -4.40 -7.50 -26.85
N LYS A 144 -4.03 -8.57 -26.15
CA LYS A 144 -3.41 -9.72 -26.81
C LYS A 144 -4.45 -10.44 -27.65
#